data_AF-A0A087RVP7-F1
#
_entry.id   AF-A0A087RVP7-F1
#
_cell.length_a   1.000
_cell.length_b   1.000
_cell.length_c   1.000
_cell.angle_alpha   90.00
_cell.angle_beta   90.00
_cell.angle_gamma   90.00
#
_symmetry.space_group_name_H-M   'P 1'
#
loop_
_entity.id
_entity.type
_entity.pdbx_description
1 polymer ?
#
loop_
_entity_poly.entity_id
_entity_poly.type
_entity_poly.pdbx_seq_one_letter_code
_entity_poly.pdbx_strand_id
1 'polypeptide(L)'
;MKFSEEQMKGIVTLKESLIEQVDKHHEAIEALEKNITILDLFLKESSFTKASQLTSTEKVEPQKIKESVKESQNSIPITQGKDGKVIANAFVTPEQVSIVLDDNVEISADTPPFKSFFLDRIIGEMKKKDSADVENGKIQRESIIDYIINKNGSDIREIIIKNYRQKERVNELINTAGWSLSRMLENINK
;
A
#
# COMPACT_ATOMS: atom_id res chain seq x y z
N MET A 1 -23.90 25.76 -34.91
CA MET A 1 -24.88 25.85 -33.81
C MET A 1 -24.58 27.12 -33.02
N LYS A 2 -25.55 28.00 -32.82
CA LYS A 2 -25.42 29.14 -31.88
C LYS A 2 -25.89 28.65 -30.52
N PHE A 3 -25.03 28.77 -29.50
CA PHE A 3 -25.42 28.46 -28.12
C PHE A 3 -26.46 29.49 -27.65
N SER A 4 -27.49 29.03 -26.94
CA SER A 4 -28.44 29.91 -26.27
C SER A 4 -27.73 30.74 -25.18
N GLU A 5 -28.21 31.95 -24.88
CA GLU A 5 -27.63 32.80 -23.82
C GLU A 5 -27.57 32.08 -22.46
N GLU A 6 -28.56 31.24 -22.15
CA GLU A 6 -28.57 30.40 -20.94
C GLU A 6 -27.45 29.35 -20.95
N GLN A 7 -27.18 28.75 -22.12
CA GLN A 7 -26.08 27.79 -22.28
C GLN A 7 -24.72 28.48 -22.15
N MET A 8 -24.59 29.69 -22.70
CA MET A 8 -23.38 30.48 -22.58
C MET A 8 -23.11 30.88 -21.12
N LYS A 9 -24.15 31.28 -20.39
CA LYS A 9 -24.05 31.60 -18.95
C LYS A 9 -23.66 30.37 -18.12
N GLY A 10 -24.26 29.20 -18.40
CA GLY A 10 -23.91 27.94 -17.74
C GLY A 10 -22.46 27.50 -17.97
N ILE A 11 -21.93 27.71 -19.19
CA ILE A 11 -20.53 27.42 -19.51
C ILE A 11 -19.58 28.34 -18.75
N VAL A 12 -19.91 29.63 -18.62
CA VAL A 12 -19.09 30.59 -17.86
C VAL A 12 -19.05 30.22 -16.38
N THR A 13 -20.20 29.92 -15.77
CA THR A 13 -20.26 29.50 -14.36
C THR A 13 -19.51 28.19 -14.11
N LEU A 14 -19.60 27.24 -15.05
CA LEU A 14 -18.86 25.98 -14.95
C LEU A 14 -17.35 26.22 -15.03
N LYS A 15 -16.92 27.09 -15.96
CA LYS A 15 -15.51 27.46 -16.10
C LYS A 15 -14.99 28.11 -14.81
N GLU A 16 -15.73 29.04 -14.22
CA GLU A 16 -15.36 29.68 -12.94
C GLU A 16 -15.25 28.66 -11.81
N SER A 17 -16.22 27.76 -11.67
CA SER A 17 -16.20 26.71 -10.66
C SER A 17 -15.04 25.72 -10.83
N LEU A 18 -14.66 25.42 -12.08
CA LEU A 18 -13.50 24.57 -12.36
C LEU A 18 -12.18 25.26 -12.01
N ILE A 19 -12.05 26.56 -12.30
CA ILE A 19 -10.86 27.34 -11.93
C ILE A 19 -10.72 27.38 -10.41
N GLU A 20 -11.80 27.66 -9.69
CA GLU A 20 -11.77 27.68 -8.22
C GLU A 20 -11.37 26.33 -7.61
N GLN A 21 -11.82 25.21 -8.20
CA GLN A 21 -11.39 23.88 -7.79
C GLN A 21 -9.91 23.62 -8.06
N VAL A 22 -9.41 24.05 -9.23
CA VAL A 22 -7.99 23.92 -9.57
C VAL A 22 -7.13 24.69 -8.57
N ASP A 23 -7.49 25.93 -8.26
CA ASP A 23 -6.75 26.77 -7.31
C ASP A 23 -6.73 26.14 -5.91
N LYS A 24 -7.88 25.66 -5.43
CA LYS A 24 -7.98 24.97 -4.13
C LYS A 24 -7.12 23.71 -4.07
N HIS A 25 -7.10 22.92 -5.14
CA HIS A 25 -6.26 21.73 -5.20
C HIS A 25 -4.78 22.07 -5.25
N HIS A 26 -4.41 23.15 -5.95
CA HIS A 26 -3.03 23.63 -5.99
C HIS A 26 -2.54 24.09 -4.62
N GLU A 27 -3.35 24.86 -3.89
CA GLU A 27 -3.03 25.27 -2.50
C GLU A 27 -2.87 24.07 -1.56
N ALA A 28 -3.74 23.05 -1.70
CA ALA A 28 -3.64 21.83 -0.90
C ALA A 28 -2.34 21.06 -1.20
N ILE A 29 -1.94 20.97 -2.48
CA ILE A 29 -0.68 20.35 -2.88
C ILE A 29 0.51 21.11 -2.30
N GLU A 30 0.54 22.44 -2.44
CA GLU A 30 1.63 23.25 -1.88
C GLU A 30 1.74 23.09 -0.36
N ALA A 31 0.62 23.02 0.35
CA ALA A 31 0.62 22.84 1.80
C ALA A 31 1.20 21.47 2.19
N LEU A 32 0.85 20.41 1.46
CA LEU A 32 1.39 19.07 1.68
C LEU A 32 2.89 19.01 1.39
N GLU A 33 3.36 19.60 0.29
CA GLU A 33 4.79 19.66 -0.07
C GLU A 33 5.61 20.42 0.98
N LYS A 34 5.09 21.55 1.49
CA LYS A 34 5.71 22.30 2.58
C LYS A 34 5.81 21.45 3.85
N ASN A 35 4.76 20.71 4.19
CA ASN A 35 4.76 19.81 5.36
C ASN A 35 5.79 18.68 5.20
N ILE A 36 5.87 18.05 4.01
CA ILE A 36 6.88 17.04 3.72
C ILE A 36 8.29 17.63 3.88
N THR A 37 8.54 18.82 3.33
CA THR A 37 9.84 19.49 3.44
C THR A 37 10.23 19.76 4.90
N ILE A 38 9.26 20.19 5.74
CA ILE A 38 9.48 20.39 7.18
C ILE A 38 9.81 19.07 7.88
N LEU A 39 9.09 18.00 7.56
CA LEU A 39 9.35 16.67 8.11
C LEU A 39 10.73 16.15 7.70
N ASP A 40 11.15 16.37 6.45
CA ASP A 40 12.49 16.01 5.97
C ASP A 40 13.60 16.79 6.69
N LEU A 41 13.40 18.08 6.93
CA LEU A 41 14.30 18.90 7.73
C LEU A 41 14.41 18.35 9.15
N PHE A 42 13.28 18.02 9.77
CA PHE A 42 13.23 17.44 11.11
C PHE A 42 13.88 16.05 11.17
N LEU A 43 13.67 15.21 10.16
CA LEU A 43 14.32 13.89 10.04
C LEU A 43 15.83 14.02 9.85
N LYS A 44 16.29 15.01 9.08
CA LYS A 44 17.73 15.31 8.95
C LYS A 44 18.29 15.74 10.30
N GLU A 45 17.67 16.69 10.99
CA GLU A 45 18.13 17.15 12.30
C GLU A 45 18.14 16.04 13.37
N SER A 46 17.12 15.18 13.39
CA SER A 46 17.07 14.02 14.29
C SER A 46 18.01 12.88 13.91
N SER A 47 18.45 12.81 12.64
CA SER A 47 19.46 11.84 12.16
C SER A 47 20.90 12.29 12.39
N PHE A 48 21.16 13.57 12.68
CA PHE A 48 22.49 14.06 13.05
C PHE A 48 22.73 13.96 14.55
N THR A 49 23.02 12.74 15.03
CA THR A 49 23.83 12.62 16.26
C THR A 49 25.25 13.09 15.91
N LYS A 50 25.78 14.09 16.63
CA LYS A 50 27.14 14.63 16.42
C LYS A 50 28.16 13.48 16.39
N ALA A 51 28.93 13.39 15.31
CA ALA A 51 30.00 12.41 15.10
C ALA A 51 31.12 12.43 16.16
N SER A 52 31.10 13.37 17.10
CA SER A 52 32.03 13.45 18.24
C SER A 52 31.76 12.41 19.34
N GLN A 53 30.67 11.63 19.29
CA GLN A 53 30.33 10.62 20.31
C GLN A 53 30.55 9.17 19.88
N LEU A 54 31.02 8.90 18.66
CA LEU A 54 31.30 7.54 18.18
C LEU A 54 32.80 7.25 18.24
N THR A 55 33.30 6.95 19.45
CA THR A 55 34.58 6.27 19.59
C THR A 55 34.44 4.79 19.24
N SER A 56 35.16 4.39 18.18
CA SER A 56 35.84 3.11 17.96
C SER A 56 35.02 1.82 18.09
N THR A 57 34.77 1.13 16.96
CA THR A 57 35.56 -0.03 16.51
C THR A 57 34.96 -0.68 15.24
N GLU A 58 35.85 -1.00 14.29
CA GLU A 58 35.77 -2.02 13.23
C GLU A 58 34.82 -1.75 12.03
N LYS A 59 35.34 -1.21 10.92
CA LYS A 59 35.96 -1.89 9.75
C LYS A 59 34.95 -2.39 8.67
N VAL A 60 34.64 -1.47 7.74
CA VAL A 60 34.60 -1.55 6.25
C VAL A 60 34.24 -2.90 5.61
N GLU A 61 33.17 -3.02 4.80
CA GLU A 61 33.21 -2.83 3.31
C GLU A 61 31.82 -2.55 2.65
N PRO A 62 31.75 -2.13 1.37
CA PRO A 62 30.92 -1.00 0.94
C PRO A 62 29.83 -1.34 -0.10
N GLN A 63 28.88 -0.40 -0.27
CA GLN A 63 27.93 -0.27 -1.38
C GLN A 63 26.80 -1.31 -1.53
N LYS A 64 25.59 -0.88 -1.17
CA LYS A 64 24.66 -0.35 -2.18
C LYS A 64 23.62 0.55 -1.52
N ILE A 65 23.58 1.77 -2.03
CA ILE A 65 22.57 2.77 -1.76
C ILE A 65 21.24 2.17 -2.25
N LYS A 66 20.46 1.58 -1.35
CA LYS A 66 19.04 1.36 -1.57
C LYS A 66 18.35 2.26 -0.58
N GLU A 67 17.65 3.23 -1.15
CA GLU A 67 16.81 4.21 -0.49
C GLU A 67 15.98 3.52 0.60
N SER A 68 16.47 3.63 1.83
CA SER A 68 15.67 3.40 3.01
C SER A 68 14.71 4.58 3.09
N VAL A 69 13.60 4.49 2.36
CA VAL A 69 12.38 5.20 2.70
C VAL A 69 11.95 4.63 4.04
N LYS A 70 12.56 5.15 5.11
CA LYS A 70 12.01 5.09 6.47
C LYS A 70 10.78 5.99 6.49
N GLU A 71 9.76 5.62 5.73
CA GLU A 71 8.44 6.15 5.96
C GLU A 71 7.91 5.46 7.20
N SER A 72 7.87 6.27 8.24
CA SER A 72 7.18 6.04 9.50
C SER A 72 5.67 6.06 9.24
N GLN A 73 5.20 5.27 8.28
CA GLN A 73 3.79 4.96 8.12
C GLN A 73 3.57 3.65 8.85
N ASN A 74 2.68 3.65 9.85
CA ASN A 74 2.21 2.53 10.65
C ASN A 74 2.12 1.19 9.88
N SER A 75 3.25 0.55 9.64
CA SER A 75 3.33 -0.72 8.93
C SER A 75 2.99 -1.81 9.94
N ILE A 76 2.05 -2.68 9.59
CA ILE A 76 1.69 -3.82 10.41
C ILE A 76 2.67 -4.95 10.06
N PRO A 77 3.62 -5.29 10.96
CA PRO A 77 4.59 -6.33 10.67
C PRO A 77 3.90 -7.70 10.66
N ILE A 78 4.20 -8.50 9.65
CA ILE A 78 3.77 -9.88 9.51
C ILE A 78 4.95 -10.76 9.90
N THR A 79 4.79 -11.54 10.96
CA THR A 79 5.84 -12.43 11.48
C THR A 79 5.59 -13.89 11.12
N GLN A 80 6.68 -14.63 10.95
CA GLN A 80 6.69 -16.06 10.74
C GLN A 80 6.64 -16.80 12.08
N GLY A 81 5.60 -17.63 12.25
CA GLY A 81 5.51 -18.61 13.34
C GLY A 81 5.77 -18.00 14.73
N LYS A 82 6.37 -18.80 15.63
CA LYS A 82 6.71 -18.37 17.00
C LYS A 82 8.07 -17.68 17.10
N ASP A 83 8.90 -17.74 16.06
CA ASP A 83 10.26 -17.18 16.07
C ASP A 83 10.26 -15.65 15.92
N GLY A 84 9.12 -15.05 15.60
CA GLY A 84 8.97 -13.59 15.57
C GLY A 84 9.73 -12.91 14.42
N LYS A 85 10.32 -13.68 13.49
CA LYS A 85 10.99 -13.14 12.31
C LYS A 85 9.95 -12.45 11.42
N VAL A 86 10.15 -11.16 11.16
CA VAL A 86 9.30 -10.41 10.22
C VAL A 86 9.59 -10.89 8.80
N ILE A 87 8.53 -11.25 8.06
CA ILE A 87 8.62 -11.76 6.69
C ILE A 87 7.96 -10.83 5.67
N ALA A 88 7.08 -9.95 6.14
CA ALA A 88 6.44 -8.93 5.32
C ALA A 88 5.96 -7.78 6.19
N ASN A 89 5.73 -6.62 5.57
CA ASN A 89 5.13 -5.46 6.20
C ASN A 89 3.87 -5.07 5.42
N ALA A 90 2.75 -4.90 6.11
CA ALA A 90 1.51 -4.45 5.52
C ALA A 90 1.32 -2.94 5.73
N PHE A 91 1.11 -2.22 4.65
CA PHE A 91 0.83 -0.79 4.61
C PHE A 91 -0.65 -0.60 4.26
N VAL A 92 -1.40 0.00 5.16
CA VAL A 92 -2.85 0.21 5.00
C VAL A 92 -3.08 1.68 4.70
N THR A 93 -3.61 1.96 3.51
CA THR A 93 -4.13 3.27 3.11
C THR A 93 -5.65 3.20 3.02
N PRO A 94 -6.39 4.31 3.01
CA PRO A 94 -7.85 4.28 2.85
C PRO A 94 -8.35 3.56 1.58
N GLU A 95 -7.52 3.52 0.53
CA GLU A 95 -7.89 2.98 -0.78
C GLU A 95 -7.38 1.54 -1.01
N GLN A 96 -6.22 1.21 -0.44
CA GLN A 96 -5.56 -0.09 -0.65
C GLN A 96 -4.74 -0.58 0.53
N VAL A 97 -4.56 -1.90 0.59
CA VAL A 97 -3.64 -2.60 1.48
C VAL A 97 -2.48 -3.13 0.64
N SER A 98 -1.25 -2.75 0.97
CA SER A 98 -0.05 -3.20 0.26
C SER A 98 0.78 -4.06 1.21
N ILE A 99 0.98 -5.33 0.87
CA ILE A 99 1.76 -6.28 1.67
C ILE A 99 3.09 -6.48 0.96
N VAL A 100 4.15 -5.91 1.50
CA VAL A 100 5.51 -5.96 0.94
C VAL A 100 6.29 -7.03 1.66
N LEU A 101 6.80 -8.02 0.93
CA LEU A 101 7.64 -9.08 1.50
C LEU A 101 9.05 -8.54 1.74
N ASP A 102 9.70 -9.06 2.79
CA ASP A 102 11.09 -8.72 3.09
C ASP A 102 12.03 -9.27 2.00
N ASP A 103 13.11 -8.55 1.69
CA ASP A 103 14.08 -8.94 0.65
C ASP A 103 14.73 -10.31 0.95
N ASN A 104 14.76 -10.74 2.22
CA ASN A 104 15.30 -12.04 2.63
C ASN A 104 14.28 -13.20 2.49
N VAL A 105 13.10 -12.93 1.94
CA VAL A 105 12.00 -13.88 1.79
C VAL A 105 11.77 -14.16 0.31
N GLU A 106 12.17 -15.34 -0.14
CA GLU A 106 12.01 -15.81 -1.51
C GLU A 106 10.89 -16.87 -1.55
N ILE A 107 9.69 -16.43 -1.92
CA ILE A 107 8.53 -17.32 -2.02
C ILE A 107 7.85 -17.12 -3.38
N SER A 108 7.73 -18.21 -4.13
CA SER A 108 6.99 -18.20 -5.39
C SER A 108 5.49 -18.05 -5.20
N ALA A 109 4.85 -17.27 -6.07
CA ALA A 109 3.39 -17.12 -6.12
C ALA A 109 2.65 -18.44 -6.46
N ASP A 110 3.38 -19.41 -7.01
CA ASP A 110 2.83 -20.72 -7.36
C ASP A 110 2.94 -21.73 -6.21
N THR A 111 3.65 -21.39 -5.13
CA THR A 111 3.78 -22.26 -3.96
C THR A 111 2.45 -22.33 -3.18
N PRO A 112 1.88 -23.52 -2.97
CA PRO A 112 0.68 -23.66 -2.14
C PRO A 112 0.94 -23.25 -0.68
N PRO A 113 -0.06 -22.68 0.04
CA PRO A 113 -1.47 -22.54 -0.34
C PRO A 113 -1.86 -21.18 -0.94
N PHE A 114 -0.93 -20.31 -1.31
CA PHE A 114 -1.21 -18.90 -1.63
C PHE A 114 -2.32 -18.67 -2.64
N LYS A 115 -2.20 -19.26 -3.83
CA LYS A 115 -3.18 -19.07 -4.89
C LYS A 115 -4.56 -19.63 -4.48
N SER A 116 -4.61 -20.90 -4.10
CA SER A 116 -5.87 -21.59 -3.80
C SER A 116 -6.57 -21.09 -2.53
N PHE A 117 -5.81 -20.60 -1.55
CA PHE A 117 -6.36 -20.15 -0.28
C PHE A 117 -6.49 -18.64 -0.22
N PHE A 118 -5.41 -17.90 -0.42
CA PHE A 118 -5.47 -16.44 -0.27
C PHE A 118 -6.24 -15.78 -1.42
N LEU A 119 -5.88 -16.08 -2.68
CA LEU A 119 -6.51 -15.44 -3.83
C LEU A 119 -7.91 -16.00 -4.10
N ASP A 120 -8.00 -17.32 -4.28
CA ASP A 120 -9.25 -17.93 -4.74
C ASP A 120 -10.30 -18.02 -3.63
N ARG A 121 -9.89 -18.35 -2.39
CA ARG A 121 -10.85 -18.51 -1.28
C ARG A 121 -11.12 -17.19 -0.55
N ILE A 122 -10.10 -16.48 -0.06
CA ILE A 122 -10.35 -15.26 0.74
C ILE A 122 -10.79 -14.11 -0.15
N ILE A 123 -9.96 -13.71 -1.11
CA ILE A 123 -10.29 -12.59 -2.00
C ILE A 123 -11.47 -12.97 -2.90
N GLY A 124 -11.57 -14.22 -3.36
CA GLY A 124 -12.70 -14.70 -4.15
C GLY A 124 -14.05 -14.65 -3.43
N GLU A 125 -14.13 -15.10 -2.16
CA GLU A 125 -15.38 -15.00 -1.38
C GLU A 125 -15.78 -13.54 -1.13
N MET A 126 -14.78 -12.69 -0.86
CA MET A 126 -14.96 -11.24 -0.75
C MET A 126 -15.49 -10.62 -2.05
N LYS A 127 -14.93 -11.00 -3.21
CA LYS A 127 -15.34 -10.55 -4.54
C LYS A 127 -16.76 -11.01 -4.90
N LYS A 128 -17.14 -12.23 -4.49
CA LYS A 128 -18.49 -12.76 -4.67
C LYS A 128 -19.52 -11.96 -3.87
N LYS A 129 -19.23 -11.63 -2.62
CA LYS A 129 -20.07 -10.75 -1.79
C LYS A 129 -20.20 -9.36 -2.41
N ASP A 130 -19.08 -8.77 -2.84
CA ASP A 130 -19.08 -7.47 -3.51
C ASP A 130 -19.91 -7.51 -4.80
N SER A 131 -19.80 -8.57 -5.61
CA SER A 131 -20.60 -8.74 -6.83
C SER A 131 -22.11 -8.81 -6.54
N ALA A 132 -22.52 -9.52 -5.48
CA ALA A 132 -23.91 -9.54 -5.04
C ALA A 132 -24.38 -8.17 -4.54
N ASP A 133 -23.52 -7.42 -3.83
CA ASP A 133 -23.84 -6.06 -3.37
C ASP A 133 -23.97 -5.08 -4.55
N VAL A 134 -23.20 -5.26 -5.63
CA VAL A 134 -23.37 -4.51 -6.89
C VAL A 134 -24.72 -4.79 -7.53
N GLU A 135 -25.10 -6.07 -7.64
CA GLU A 135 -26.41 -6.47 -8.21
C GLU A 135 -27.57 -5.87 -7.41
N ASN A 136 -27.39 -5.74 -6.09
CA ASN A 136 -28.36 -5.10 -5.19
C ASN A 136 -28.24 -3.56 -5.13
N GLY A 137 -27.36 -2.94 -5.91
CA GLY A 137 -27.18 -1.49 -5.96
C GLY A 137 -26.56 -0.85 -4.71
N LYS A 138 -25.98 -1.66 -3.81
CA LYS A 138 -25.35 -1.17 -2.57
C LYS A 138 -23.94 -0.61 -2.80
N ILE A 139 -23.25 -1.08 -3.83
CA ILE A 139 -21.93 -0.58 -4.24
C ILE A 139 -21.82 -0.48 -5.77
N GLN A 140 -20.86 0.32 -6.22
CA GLN A 140 -20.54 0.47 -7.65
C GLN A 140 -19.68 -0.70 -8.15
N ARG A 141 -19.71 -1.00 -9.45
CA ARG A 141 -18.94 -2.08 -10.08
C ARG A 141 -17.43 -1.90 -9.89
N GLU A 142 -17.00 -0.65 -9.90
CA GLU A 142 -15.62 -0.21 -9.74
C GLU A 142 -15.14 -0.35 -8.28
N SER A 143 -16.06 -0.52 -7.34
CA SER A 143 -15.78 -0.69 -5.90
C SER A 143 -15.65 -2.16 -5.48
N ILE A 144 -15.69 -3.11 -6.43
CA ILE A 144 -15.41 -4.51 -6.15
C ILE A 144 -13.94 -4.65 -5.72
N ILE A 145 -13.68 -5.49 -4.71
CA ILE A 145 -12.31 -5.80 -4.29
C ILE A 145 -11.49 -6.36 -5.46
N ASP A 146 -10.26 -5.88 -5.57
CA ASP A 146 -9.34 -6.35 -6.59
C ASP A 146 -7.93 -6.48 -6.03
N TYR A 147 -7.06 -7.22 -6.72
CA TYR A 147 -5.70 -7.45 -6.26
C TYR A 147 -4.70 -7.44 -7.40
N ILE A 148 -3.47 -7.03 -7.08
CA ILE A 148 -2.32 -7.00 -7.97
C ILE A 148 -1.16 -7.66 -7.23
N ILE A 149 -0.43 -8.55 -7.91
CA ILE A 149 0.73 -9.23 -7.34
C ILE A 149 1.95 -8.78 -8.14
N ASN A 150 2.83 -8.03 -7.50
CA ASN A 150 4.11 -7.66 -8.03
C ASN A 150 5.10 -8.79 -7.73
N LYS A 151 5.66 -9.36 -8.79
CA LYS A 151 6.62 -10.47 -8.73
C LYS A 151 7.97 -10.00 -9.25
N ASN A 152 9.03 -10.56 -8.68
CA ASN A 152 10.37 -10.47 -9.22
C ASN A 152 10.80 -11.86 -9.68
N GLY A 153 10.63 -12.14 -10.98
CA GLY A 153 10.75 -13.51 -11.49
C GLY A 153 9.57 -14.39 -11.02
N SER A 154 9.87 -15.50 -10.34
CA SER A 154 8.88 -16.38 -9.73
C SER A 154 8.34 -15.84 -8.40
N ASP A 155 9.12 -14.99 -7.73
CA ASP A 155 8.92 -14.71 -6.31
C ASP A 155 8.04 -13.49 -6.10
N ILE A 156 7.17 -13.57 -5.09
CA ILE A 156 6.32 -12.46 -4.69
C ILE A 156 7.20 -11.39 -4.05
N ARG A 157 7.06 -10.13 -4.48
CA ARG A 157 7.64 -8.96 -3.80
C ARG A 157 6.60 -8.16 -3.07
N GLU A 158 5.45 -7.94 -3.71
CA GLU A 158 4.40 -7.14 -3.11
C GLU A 158 3.01 -7.61 -3.57
N ILE A 159 2.05 -7.53 -2.67
CA ILE A 159 0.64 -7.83 -2.94
C ILE A 159 -0.17 -6.60 -2.61
N ILE A 160 -0.80 -5.99 -3.62
CA ILE A 160 -1.63 -4.80 -3.48
C ILE A 160 -3.09 -5.23 -3.59
N ILE A 161 -3.91 -4.89 -2.60
CA ILE A 161 -5.34 -5.19 -2.55
C ILE A 161 -6.10 -3.88 -2.50
N LYS A 162 -6.92 -3.62 -3.50
CA LYS A 162 -7.69 -2.38 -3.66
C LYS A 162 -9.14 -2.58 -3.24
N ASN A 163 -9.80 -1.50 -2.86
CA ASN A 163 -11.24 -1.47 -2.58
C ASN A 163 -11.69 -2.40 -1.43
N TYR A 164 -10.90 -2.50 -0.35
CA TYR A 164 -11.28 -3.33 0.80
C TYR A 164 -12.49 -2.77 1.59
N ARG A 165 -12.76 -1.46 1.47
CA ARG A 165 -13.86 -0.68 2.10
C ARG A 165 -13.86 -0.61 3.64
N GLN A 166 -13.83 -1.75 4.31
CA GLN A 166 -14.06 -1.90 5.75
C GLN A 166 -12.81 -2.35 6.49
N LYS A 167 -12.59 -1.84 7.71
CA LYS A 167 -11.40 -2.15 8.52
C LYS A 167 -11.34 -3.62 8.94
N GLU A 168 -12.49 -4.26 9.13
CA GLU A 168 -12.62 -5.68 9.43
C GLU A 168 -12.03 -6.53 8.30
N ARG A 169 -12.28 -6.13 7.04
CA ARG A 169 -11.72 -6.80 5.85
C ARG A 169 -10.22 -6.62 5.75
N VAL A 170 -9.67 -5.46 6.14
CA VAL A 170 -8.21 -5.26 6.22
C VAL A 170 -7.56 -6.26 7.16
N ASN A 171 -8.09 -6.39 8.38
CA ASN A 171 -7.55 -7.31 9.37
C ASN A 171 -7.61 -8.76 8.87
N GLU A 172 -8.72 -9.16 8.23
CA GLU A 172 -8.85 -10.48 7.62
C GLU A 172 -7.82 -10.71 6.50
N LEU A 173 -7.61 -9.72 5.62
CA LEU A 173 -6.61 -9.79 4.55
C LEU A 173 -5.19 -9.92 5.11
N ILE A 174 -4.81 -9.08 6.07
CA ILE A 174 -3.46 -9.10 6.67
C ILE A 174 -3.20 -10.41 7.41
N ASN A 175 -4.14 -10.84 8.26
CA ASN A 175 -3.99 -12.08 9.03
C ASN A 175 -3.91 -13.29 8.11
N THR A 176 -4.75 -13.33 7.07
CA THR A 176 -4.80 -14.51 6.19
C THR A 176 -3.66 -14.54 5.20
N ALA A 177 -3.20 -13.37 4.72
CA ALA A 177 -1.96 -13.26 3.96
C ALA A 177 -0.78 -13.72 4.79
N GLY A 178 -0.65 -13.23 6.03
CA GLY A 178 0.44 -13.60 6.92
C GLY A 178 0.48 -15.09 7.24
N TRP A 179 -0.68 -15.71 7.48
CA TRP A 179 -0.78 -17.16 7.64
C TRP A 179 -0.34 -17.91 6.37
N SER A 180 -0.80 -17.46 5.20
CA SER A 180 -0.47 -18.10 3.92
C SER A 180 1.02 -18.03 3.62
N LEU A 181 1.62 -16.84 3.75
CA LEU A 181 3.06 -16.62 3.53
C LEU A 181 3.91 -17.42 4.52
N SER A 182 3.51 -17.46 5.80
CA SER A 182 4.19 -18.27 6.81
C SER A 182 4.16 -19.76 6.45
N ARG A 183 3.02 -20.27 5.99
CA ARG A 183 2.88 -21.68 5.58
C ARG A 183 3.70 -22.01 4.33
N MET A 184 3.81 -21.10 3.38
CA MET A 184 4.66 -21.32 2.20
C MET A 184 6.12 -21.42 2.61
N LEU A 185 6.60 -20.55 3.51
CA LEU A 185 7.97 -20.62 4.03
C LEU A 185 8.25 -21.92 4.80
N GLU A 186 7.30 -22.38 5.62
CA GLU A 186 7.43 -23.66 6.30
C GLU A 186 7.54 -24.84 5.33
N ASN A 187 6.88 -24.77 4.16
CA ASN A 187 6.95 -25.82 3.14
C ASN A 187 8.26 -25.78 2.35
N ILE A 188 8.87 -24.61 2.18
CA ILE A 188 10.16 -24.46 1.47
C ILE A 188 11.33 -24.87 2.37
N ASN A 189 11.25 -24.60 3.68
CA ASN A 189 12.27 -24.96 4.67
C ASN A 189 12.22 -26.43 5.12
N LYS A 190 11.41 -27.26 4.47
CA LYS A 190 11.17 -28.67 4.81
C LYS A 190 11.91 -29.59 3.86
#